data_AF-A0A1G8GC50-F1
#
_entry.id   AF-A0A1G8GC50-F1
#
_cell.length_a   1.000
_cell.length_b   1.000
_cell.length_c   1.000
_cell.angle_alpha   90.00
_cell.angle_beta   90.00
_cell.angle_gamma   90.00
#
_symmetry.space_group_name_H-M   'P 1'
#
loop_
_entity.id
_entity.type
_entity.pdbx_description
1 polymer ?
#
loop_
_entity_poly.entity_id
_entity_poly.type
_entity_poly.pdbx_seq_one_letter_code
_entity_poly.pdbx_strand_id
1 'polypeptide(L)'
;MREFKKNLLTALMGLSISLAFSAHAAPTNIAGVIIDPDHPNDLTIRTDTITQTFDAGPPVALSGWGLITSINTTGSSTFCPGCELTFTYEGYTQSASGAPNLAEFTGGTINIYRDAGQDFVGDGTFAQASNGVLWLQLTGHDIASSLGGPDQTLFATAIASGAIGTGFLDVAGGIAASFFNTNTVNTGAGFADFDFQNSFTGTSSFTLGSGNVSGDTQVVPEPASIALLGIGLLGITLARRRSKF
;
A
#
# COMPACT_ATOMS: atom_id res chain seq x y z
N MET A 1 57.14 49.29 -14.54
CA MET A 1 55.71 49.65 -14.46
C MET A 1 54.92 48.59 -15.22
N ARG A 2 53.91 47.99 -14.57
CA ARG A 2 52.65 47.39 -15.11
C ARG A 2 52.78 46.62 -16.44
N GLU A 3 52.60 45.31 -16.51
CA GLU A 3 51.30 44.69 -16.83
C GLU A 3 51.43 43.13 -16.78
N PHE A 4 51.79 42.54 -15.62
CA PHE A 4 51.80 41.07 -15.47
C PHE A 4 50.97 40.59 -14.26
N LYS A 5 49.97 41.38 -13.85
CA LYS A 5 49.21 41.17 -12.60
C LYS A 5 47.68 41.14 -12.78
N LYS A 6 47.17 40.76 -13.96
CA LYS A 6 45.71 40.81 -14.22
C LYS A 6 45.00 39.49 -14.50
N ASN A 7 45.69 38.35 -14.60
CA ASN A 7 45.02 37.13 -15.10
C ASN A 7 44.83 36.00 -14.07
N LEU A 8 44.89 36.28 -12.76
CA LEU A 8 44.80 35.23 -11.73
C LEU A 8 43.66 35.42 -10.72
N LEU A 9 42.52 35.96 -11.15
CA LEU A 9 41.33 36.10 -10.30
C LEU A 9 40.04 35.55 -10.93
N THR A 10 40.13 34.86 -12.07
CA THR A 10 38.96 34.32 -12.80
C THR A 10 39.00 32.80 -12.96
N ALA A 11 39.49 32.07 -11.94
CA ALA A 11 39.66 30.62 -12.01
C ALA A 11 38.98 29.84 -10.85
N LEU A 12 37.92 30.38 -10.24
CA LEU A 12 37.13 29.65 -9.23
C LEU A 12 35.60 29.70 -9.43
N MET A 13 35.13 30.26 -10.55
CA MET A 13 33.77 30.01 -11.06
C MET A 13 33.86 28.91 -12.11
N GLY A 14 34.19 27.70 -11.69
CA GLY A 14 34.31 26.57 -12.58
C GLY A 14 33.90 25.31 -11.85
N LEU A 15 32.84 24.68 -12.35
CA LEU A 15 32.41 23.32 -12.03
C LEU A 15 31.49 23.12 -10.81
N SER A 16 30.38 23.87 -10.72
CA SER A 16 29.15 23.26 -10.20
C SER A 16 28.46 22.53 -11.36
N ILE A 17 29.02 21.40 -11.78
CA ILE A 17 28.22 20.41 -12.51
C ILE A 17 27.24 19.90 -11.47
N SER A 18 26.06 20.50 -11.43
CA SER A 18 24.86 19.87 -10.90
C SER A 18 24.63 18.63 -11.74
N LEU A 19 25.30 17.53 -11.35
CA LEU A 19 24.84 16.18 -11.69
C LEU A 19 23.47 16.09 -11.03
N ALA A 20 22.44 16.44 -11.80
CA ALA A 20 21.07 16.07 -11.48
C ALA A 20 21.04 14.55 -11.58
N PHE A 21 21.45 13.88 -10.50
CA PHE A 21 21.12 12.48 -10.32
C PHE A 21 19.60 12.45 -10.29
N SER A 22 18.98 11.85 -11.31
CA SER A 22 17.60 11.39 -11.19
C SER A 22 17.60 10.49 -9.95
N ALA A 23 16.97 10.95 -8.87
CA ALA A 23 16.81 10.15 -7.67
C ALA A 23 15.80 9.05 -8.03
N HIS A 24 16.30 7.91 -8.47
CA HIS A 24 15.51 6.69 -8.53
C HIS A 24 15.44 6.11 -7.12
N ALA A 25 14.24 5.85 -6.63
CA ALA A 25 14.05 5.19 -5.36
C ALA A 25 14.32 3.70 -5.56
N ALA A 26 15.34 3.16 -4.88
CA ALA A 26 15.60 1.73 -4.98
C ALA A 26 14.48 0.93 -4.29
N PRO A 27 14.30 -0.35 -4.65
CA PRO A 27 13.38 -1.22 -3.93
C PRO A 27 13.65 -1.19 -2.42
N THR A 28 12.63 -0.81 -1.66
CA THR A 28 12.70 -0.60 -0.23
C THR A 28 12.26 -1.87 0.50
N ASN A 29 13.09 -2.32 1.44
CA ASN A 29 12.75 -3.45 2.30
C ASN A 29 12.04 -2.95 3.58
N ILE A 30 10.74 -3.22 3.66
CA ILE A 30 9.88 -2.89 4.78
C ILE A 30 9.64 -4.16 5.61
N ALA A 31 10.48 -4.37 6.61
CA ALA A 31 10.39 -5.51 7.53
C ALA A 31 10.34 -6.89 6.85
N GLY A 32 11.07 -7.06 5.75
CA GLY A 32 11.18 -8.29 4.98
C GLY A 32 10.22 -8.40 3.80
N VAL A 33 9.44 -7.36 3.52
CA VAL A 33 8.69 -7.19 2.27
C VAL A 33 9.39 -6.14 1.42
N ILE A 34 9.69 -6.46 0.16
CA ILE A 34 10.38 -5.59 -0.78
C ILE A 34 9.34 -4.93 -1.68
N ILE A 35 9.33 -3.60 -1.67
CA ILE A 35 8.43 -2.76 -2.47
C ILE A 35 9.28 -1.89 -3.40
N ASP A 36 8.90 -1.81 -4.66
CA ASP A 36 9.58 -0.98 -5.65
C ASP A 36 8.73 0.24 -6.01
N PRO A 37 8.96 1.41 -5.38
CA PRO A 37 8.16 2.62 -5.60
C PRO A 37 8.31 3.19 -7.02
N ASP A 38 9.37 2.84 -7.75
CA ASP A 38 9.60 3.27 -9.13
C ASP A 38 9.02 2.30 -10.16
N HIS A 39 8.33 1.23 -9.72
CA HIS A 39 7.75 0.25 -10.61
C HIS A 39 6.65 0.89 -11.49
N PRO A 40 6.56 0.59 -12.81
CA PRO A 40 5.53 1.17 -13.68
C PRO A 40 4.08 0.90 -13.25
N ASN A 41 3.90 -0.13 -12.44
CA ASN A 41 2.68 -0.47 -11.74
C ASN A 41 2.96 -0.41 -10.24
N ASP A 42 3.25 0.78 -9.73
CA ASP A 42 3.46 0.99 -8.30
C ASP A 42 2.22 0.54 -7.53
N LEU A 43 2.49 -0.06 -6.37
CA LEU A 43 1.54 -0.58 -5.40
C LEU A 43 0.29 -1.26 -5.97
N THR A 44 0.48 -2.10 -6.99
CA THR A 44 -0.58 -3.02 -7.43
C THR A 44 -0.44 -4.33 -6.68
N ILE A 45 -1.37 -4.60 -5.76
CA ILE A 45 -1.44 -5.81 -4.97
C ILE A 45 -2.49 -6.74 -5.57
N ARG A 46 -2.16 -8.02 -5.74
CA ARG A 46 -3.08 -9.05 -6.25
C ARG A 46 -3.17 -10.22 -5.29
N THR A 47 -4.38 -10.73 -5.14
CA THR A 47 -4.66 -11.98 -4.45
C THR A 47 -5.46 -12.91 -5.37
N ASP A 48 -5.00 -14.15 -5.47
CA ASP A 48 -5.67 -15.20 -6.23
C ASP A 48 -6.52 -16.12 -5.35
N THR A 49 -6.48 -15.92 -4.03
CA THR A 49 -7.18 -16.76 -3.06
C THR A 49 -7.72 -15.91 -1.93
N ILE A 50 -9.02 -15.63 -1.99
CA ILE A 50 -9.79 -15.02 -0.92
C ILE A 50 -10.86 -16.01 -0.48
N THR A 51 -10.89 -16.31 0.80
CA THR A 51 -12.01 -16.99 1.45
C THR A 51 -12.88 -15.95 2.12
N GLN A 52 -14.19 -16.00 1.87
CA GLN A 52 -15.18 -15.15 2.54
C GLN A 52 -16.21 -15.99 3.27
N THR A 53 -16.53 -15.54 4.48
CA THR A 53 -17.63 -16.02 5.32
C THR A 53 -18.60 -14.90 5.62
N PHE A 54 -19.85 -15.28 5.91
CA PHE A 54 -20.89 -14.33 6.30
C PHE A 54 -21.73 -14.87 7.44
N ASP A 55 -22.01 -13.99 8.39
CA ASP A 55 -22.91 -14.30 9.50
C ASP A 55 -24.36 -14.20 9.02
N ALA A 56 -25.15 -15.25 9.27
CA ALA A 56 -26.52 -15.39 8.75
C ALA A 56 -27.58 -14.52 9.46
N GLY A 57 -27.18 -13.62 10.37
CA GLY A 57 -28.09 -12.75 11.13
C GLY A 57 -28.14 -11.33 10.57
N PRO A 58 -29.25 -10.59 10.70
CA PRO A 58 -29.28 -9.16 10.41
C PRO A 58 -28.70 -8.34 11.59
N PRO A 59 -27.78 -7.38 11.34
CA PRO A 59 -27.16 -7.09 10.05
C PRO A 59 -26.12 -8.16 9.67
N VAL A 60 -26.05 -8.50 8.38
CA VAL A 60 -25.07 -9.46 7.85
C VAL A 60 -23.67 -8.91 8.04
N ALA A 61 -22.78 -9.68 8.67
CA ALA A 61 -21.38 -9.33 8.80
C ALA A 61 -20.53 -10.15 7.84
N LEU A 62 -19.56 -9.51 7.19
CA LEU A 62 -18.56 -10.17 6.35
C LEU A 62 -17.24 -10.29 7.10
N SER A 63 -16.62 -11.45 6.94
CA SER A 63 -15.26 -11.70 7.36
C SER A 63 -14.58 -12.65 6.39
N GLY A 64 -13.26 -12.73 6.45
CA GLY A 64 -12.53 -13.63 5.59
C GLY A 64 -11.03 -13.49 5.69
N TRP A 65 -10.34 -14.20 4.83
CA TRP A 65 -8.89 -14.26 4.81
C TRP A 65 -8.37 -14.62 3.42
N GLY A 66 -7.07 -14.46 3.20
CA GLY A 66 -6.45 -14.83 1.94
C GLY A 66 -4.94 -14.65 1.91
N LEU A 67 -4.38 -14.85 0.72
CA LEU A 67 -2.96 -14.74 0.43
C LEU A 67 -2.70 -13.71 -0.65
N ILE A 68 -1.77 -12.79 -0.40
CA ILE A 68 -1.24 -11.87 -1.42
C ILE A 68 -0.26 -12.65 -2.29
N THR A 69 -0.56 -12.75 -3.58
CA THR A 69 0.23 -13.53 -4.55
C THR A 69 1.13 -12.65 -5.40
N SER A 70 0.84 -11.35 -5.51
CA SER A 70 1.66 -10.40 -6.24
C SER A 70 1.63 -9.01 -5.63
N ILE A 71 2.79 -8.34 -5.68
CA ILE A 71 2.94 -6.89 -5.45
C ILE A 71 3.80 -6.33 -6.60
N ASN A 72 3.43 -5.17 -7.13
CA ASN A 72 4.11 -4.53 -8.26
C ASN A 72 4.25 -5.50 -9.44
N THR A 73 3.23 -6.34 -9.66
CA THR A 73 3.22 -7.41 -10.68
C THR A 73 4.32 -8.48 -10.55
N THR A 74 5.07 -8.48 -9.45
CA THR A 74 6.07 -9.50 -9.12
C THR A 74 5.49 -10.57 -8.20
N GLY A 75 6.02 -11.79 -8.23
CA GLY A 75 5.57 -12.90 -7.38
C GLY A 75 6.19 -12.88 -5.98
N SER A 76 5.67 -13.71 -5.07
CA SER A 76 6.09 -13.77 -3.66
C SER A 76 7.58 -14.03 -3.45
N SER A 77 8.23 -14.79 -4.33
CA SER A 77 9.68 -14.99 -4.28
C SER A 77 10.50 -13.70 -4.46
N THR A 78 9.89 -12.65 -5.00
CA THR A 78 10.50 -11.33 -5.23
C THR A 78 10.14 -10.35 -4.12
N PHE A 79 8.84 -10.14 -3.85
CA PHE A 79 8.42 -9.15 -2.85
C PHE A 79 8.47 -9.68 -1.41
N CYS A 80 8.47 -10.99 -1.17
CA CYS A 80 8.55 -11.59 0.17
C CYS A 80 9.50 -12.81 0.19
N PRO A 81 10.82 -12.64 -0.08
CA PRO A 81 11.74 -13.77 -0.11
C PRO A 81 11.81 -14.48 1.24
N GLY A 82 11.41 -15.75 1.27
CA GLY A 82 11.38 -16.56 2.49
C GLY A 82 10.27 -16.18 3.47
N CYS A 83 9.21 -15.53 2.99
CA CYS A 83 8.00 -15.24 3.75
C CYS A 83 6.74 -15.40 2.90
N GLU A 84 5.59 -15.24 3.54
CA GLU A 84 4.30 -15.05 2.90
C GLU A 84 3.60 -13.81 3.47
N LEU A 85 2.75 -13.21 2.64
CA LEU A 85 1.87 -12.12 3.04
C LEU A 85 0.43 -12.60 3.00
N THR A 86 -0.15 -12.80 4.16
CA THR A 86 -1.54 -13.18 4.34
C THR A 86 -2.35 -11.99 4.83
N PHE A 87 -3.67 -12.07 4.69
CA PHE A 87 -4.54 -11.04 5.23
C PHE A 87 -5.80 -11.64 5.83
N THR A 88 -6.36 -10.93 6.79
CA THR A 88 -7.71 -11.15 7.29
C THR A 88 -8.52 -9.87 7.12
N TYR A 89 -9.83 -10.01 6.99
CA TYR A 89 -10.76 -8.90 7.07
C TYR A 89 -11.98 -9.26 7.90
N GLU A 90 -12.52 -8.27 8.60
CA GLU A 90 -13.66 -8.42 9.49
C GLU A 90 -14.33 -7.06 9.73
N GLY A 91 -15.50 -7.06 10.39
CA GLY A 91 -16.17 -5.83 10.83
C GLY A 91 -16.93 -5.08 9.74
N TYR A 92 -17.02 -5.61 8.52
CA TYR A 92 -17.93 -5.10 7.50
C TYR A 92 -19.35 -5.54 7.82
N THR A 93 -20.22 -4.58 8.10
CA THR A 93 -21.60 -4.86 8.51
C THR A 93 -22.57 -4.27 7.50
N GLN A 94 -23.48 -5.09 6.98
CA GLN A 94 -24.46 -4.66 5.98
C GLN A 94 -25.39 -3.61 6.60
N SER A 95 -25.39 -2.42 6.00
CA SER A 95 -26.19 -1.28 6.48
C SER A 95 -27.36 -0.98 5.55
N ALA A 96 -27.25 -1.33 4.27
CA ALA A 96 -28.31 -1.17 3.28
C ALA A 96 -28.32 -2.31 2.24
N SER A 97 -29.49 -2.54 1.65
CA SER A 97 -29.67 -3.42 0.49
C SER A 97 -30.69 -2.81 -0.47
N GLY A 98 -30.49 -3.04 -1.77
CA GLY A 98 -31.25 -2.40 -2.83
C GLY A 98 -31.44 -3.31 -4.05
N ALA A 99 -32.49 -3.06 -4.81
CA ALA A 99 -32.78 -3.81 -6.02
C ALA A 99 -31.87 -3.36 -7.20
N PRO A 100 -31.51 -4.26 -8.13
CA PRO A 100 -31.87 -5.68 -8.12
C PRO A 100 -30.91 -6.60 -7.35
N ASN A 101 -29.76 -6.14 -6.84
CA ASN A 101 -28.75 -7.02 -6.20
C ASN A 101 -27.65 -6.23 -5.45
N LEU A 102 -27.97 -5.05 -4.93
CA LEU A 102 -27.00 -4.15 -4.29
C LEU A 102 -27.00 -4.37 -2.78
N ALA A 103 -25.81 -4.36 -2.18
CA ALA A 103 -25.62 -4.33 -0.74
C ALA A 103 -24.51 -3.32 -0.41
N GLU A 104 -24.71 -2.55 0.65
CA GLU A 104 -23.73 -1.59 1.15
C GLU A 104 -23.38 -1.94 2.59
N PHE A 105 -22.10 -1.79 2.93
CA PHE A 105 -21.54 -2.16 4.20
C PHE A 105 -20.78 -0.98 4.81
N THR A 106 -20.86 -0.88 6.13
CA THR A 106 -20.12 0.09 6.94
C THR A 106 -18.98 -0.60 7.69
N GLY A 107 -17.95 0.16 8.06
CA GLY A 107 -16.85 -0.29 8.89
C GLY A 107 -15.83 -1.10 8.10
N GLY A 108 -15.37 -2.20 8.68
CA GLY A 108 -14.36 -3.05 8.05
C GLY A 108 -12.93 -2.69 8.44
N THR A 109 -12.16 -3.73 8.76
CA THR A 109 -10.72 -3.68 8.97
C THR A 109 -10.09 -4.80 8.16
N ILE A 110 -8.97 -4.51 7.52
CA ILE A 110 -8.13 -5.48 6.84
C ILE A 110 -6.76 -5.46 7.51
N ASN A 111 -6.34 -6.60 8.05
CA ASN A 111 -5.03 -6.77 8.65
C ASN A 111 -4.19 -7.64 7.72
N ILE A 112 -3.03 -7.13 7.29
CA ILE A 112 -2.06 -7.85 6.48
C ILE A 112 -0.90 -8.26 7.38
N TYR A 113 -0.59 -9.55 7.36
CA TYR A 113 0.44 -10.18 8.17
C TYR A 113 1.58 -10.65 7.30
N ARG A 114 2.80 -10.42 7.79
CA ARG A 114 4.00 -11.07 7.26
C ARG A 114 4.33 -12.27 8.12
N ASP A 115 4.27 -13.46 7.52
CA ASP A 115 4.70 -14.69 8.16
C ASP A 115 6.01 -15.21 7.53
N ALA A 116 6.95 -15.63 8.36
CA ALA A 116 8.17 -16.30 7.95
C ALA A 116 7.97 -17.82 7.81
N GLY A 117 6.97 -18.40 8.49
CA GLY A 117 6.48 -19.75 8.21
C GLY A 117 5.60 -19.68 6.97
N GLN A 118 6.02 -20.25 5.86
CA GLN A 118 5.19 -20.30 4.65
C GLN A 118 4.17 -21.45 4.80
N ASP A 119 3.22 -21.29 5.73
CA ASP A 119 2.29 -22.35 6.16
C ASP A 119 0.86 -22.17 5.65
N PHE A 120 0.57 -21.07 4.94
CA PHE A 120 -0.67 -20.86 4.21
C PHE A 120 -0.68 -21.66 2.90
N VAL A 121 -1.44 -22.77 2.88
CA VAL A 121 -1.53 -23.67 1.73
C VAL A 121 -2.98 -23.78 1.25
N GLY A 122 -3.19 -23.68 -0.07
CA GLY A 122 -4.53 -23.73 -0.67
C GLY A 122 -5.40 -22.57 -0.19
N ASP A 123 -6.59 -22.87 0.31
CA ASP A 123 -7.54 -21.87 0.85
C ASP A 123 -7.26 -21.48 2.31
N GLY A 124 -6.24 -22.09 2.94
CA GLY A 124 -5.79 -21.83 4.31
C GLY A 124 -6.89 -21.78 5.37
N THR A 125 -6.57 -21.22 6.52
CA THR A 125 -7.54 -20.91 7.58
C THR A 125 -7.32 -19.50 8.08
N PHE A 126 -8.33 -18.92 8.73
CA PHE A 126 -8.17 -17.62 9.40
C PHE A 126 -6.97 -17.60 10.36
N ALA A 127 -6.77 -18.67 11.13
CA ALA A 127 -5.66 -18.77 12.08
C ALA A 127 -4.29 -18.77 11.40
N GLN A 128 -4.16 -19.46 10.26
CA GLN A 128 -2.94 -19.40 9.44
C GLN A 128 -2.76 -18.03 8.79
N ALA A 129 -3.85 -17.36 8.42
CA ALA A 129 -3.76 -16.01 7.85
C ALA A 129 -3.37 -14.94 8.87
N SER A 130 -3.47 -15.22 10.17
CA SER A 130 -3.29 -14.23 11.26
C SER A 130 -2.18 -14.59 12.24
N ASN A 131 -1.33 -15.56 11.93
CA ASN A 131 -0.25 -16.05 12.80
C ASN A 131 1.06 -15.22 12.69
N GLY A 132 1.17 -14.36 11.69
CA GLY A 132 2.35 -13.55 11.40
C GLY A 132 2.42 -12.22 12.18
N VAL A 133 3.39 -11.39 11.82
CA VAL A 133 3.55 -10.03 12.35
C VAL A 133 2.65 -9.07 11.57
N LEU A 134 1.85 -8.25 12.27
CA LEU A 134 1.03 -7.21 11.63
C LEU A 134 1.90 -6.23 10.84
N TRP A 135 1.85 -6.34 9.53
CA TRP A 135 2.67 -5.57 8.61
C TRP A 135 1.96 -4.30 8.17
N LEU A 136 0.69 -4.39 7.79
CA LEU A 136 -0.14 -3.25 7.40
C LEU A 136 -1.57 -3.46 7.91
N GLN A 137 -2.18 -2.41 8.46
CA GLN A 137 -3.59 -2.40 8.83
C GLN A 137 -4.29 -1.31 8.03
N LEU A 138 -5.41 -1.70 7.42
CA LEU A 138 -6.27 -0.85 6.62
C LEU A 138 -7.67 -0.82 7.23
N THR A 139 -8.37 0.29 7.08
CA THR A 139 -9.78 0.46 7.44
C THR A 139 -10.57 0.92 6.23
N GLY A 140 -11.86 0.58 6.20
CA GLY A 140 -12.76 1.09 5.16
C GLY A 140 -12.81 2.63 5.15
N HIS A 141 -12.68 3.23 3.97
CA HIS A 141 -12.85 4.66 3.76
C HIS A 141 -14.32 4.98 3.49
N ASP A 142 -14.87 5.92 4.23
CA ASP A 142 -16.28 6.29 4.15
C ASP A 142 -16.61 7.07 2.87
N ILE A 143 -17.62 6.60 2.13
CA ILE A 143 -18.17 7.25 0.93
C ILE A 143 -19.69 7.28 1.03
N ALA A 144 -20.29 8.36 0.52
CA ALA A 144 -21.75 8.51 0.50
C ALA A 144 -22.47 7.27 -0.06
N SER A 145 -23.48 6.81 0.66
CA SER A 145 -24.37 5.73 0.22
C SER A 145 -25.06 6.06 -1.10
N SER A 146 -25.14 5.06 -1.98
CA SER A 146 -25.94 5.10 -3.21
C SER A 146 -27.41 4.74 -2.97
N LEU A 147 -27.73 4.16 -1.81
CA LEU A 147 -29.06 3.71 -1.40
C LEU A 147 -29.74 4.63 -0.38
N GLY A 148 -29.11 5.76 -0.02
CA GLY A 148 -29.67 6.75 0.91
C GLY A 148 -29.50 6.41 2.40
N GLY A 149 -28.51 5.57 2.73
CA GLY A 149 -28.10 5.21 4.10
C GLY A 149 -26.96 6.08 4.67
N PRO A 150 -26.29 5.64 5.76
CA PRO A 150 -25.07 6.29 6.26
C PRO A 150 -23.95 6.22 5.22
N ASP A 151 -22.80 6.86 5.47
CA ASP A 151 -21.61 6.62 4.64
C ASP A 151 -21.18 5.15 4.72
N GLN A 152 -20.64 4.64 3.63
CA GLN A 152 -20.37 3.22 3.37
C GLN A 152 -18.91 3.03 3.02
N THR A 153 -18.38 1.87 3.36
CA THR A 153 -16.97 1.52 3.11
C THR A 153 -16.79 0.42 2.07
N LEU A 154 -17.85 -0.35 1.80
CA LEU A 154 -17.86 -1.41 0.81
C LEU A 154 -19.20 -1.45 0.09
N PHE A 155 -19.14 -1.50 -1.23
CA PHE A 155 -20.28 -1.67 -2.12
C PHE A 155 -20.18 -3.05 -2.76
N ALA A 156 -21.24 -3.84 -2.66
CA ALA A 156 -21.31 -5.15 -3.27
C ALA A 156 -22.47 -5.26 -4.25
N THR A 157 -22.22 -5.95 -5.36
CA THR A 157 -23.25 -6.33 -6.32
C THR A 157 -23.26 -7.85 -6.47
N ALA A 158 -24.39 -8.48 -6.14
CA ALA A 158 -24.59 -9.90 -6.44
C ALA A 158 -24.78 -10.09 -7.95
N ILE A 159 -24.10 -11.10 -8.48
CA ILE A 159 -24.20 -11.55 -9.88
C ILE A 159 -24.74 -12.99 -9.90
N ALA A 160 -25.18 -13.47 -11.06
CA ALA A 160 -25.89 -14.75 -11.18
C ALA A 160 -25.17 -15.96 -10.55
N SER A 161 -23.84 -15.89 -10.38
CA SER A 161 -23.00 -16.96 -9.84
C SER A 161 -22.02 -16.52 -8.74
N GLY A 162 -22.25 -15.36 -8.10
CA GLY A 162 -21.29 -14.82 -7.14
C GLY A 162 -21.55 -13.36 -6.75
N ALA A 163 -20.48 -12.65 -6.40
CA ALA A 163 -20.55 -11.23 -6.05
C ALA A 163 -19.29 -10.48 -6.47
N ILE A 164 -19.42 -9.19 -6.71
CA ILE A 164 -18.31 -8.25 -6.85
C ILE A 164 -18.40 -7.28 -5.68
N GLY A 165 -17.27 -7.01 -5.03
CA GLY A 165 -17.13 -5.96 -4.03
C GLY A 165 -16.14 -4.90 -4.50
N THR A 166 -16.42 -3.65 -4.16
CA THR A 166 -15.57 -2.50 -4.43
C THR A 166 -15.59 -1.54 -3.26
N GLY A 167 -14.48 -0.86 -3.02
CA GLY A 167 -14.41 0.17 -2.01
C GLY A 167 -13.05 0.84 -1.99
N PHE A 168 -12.85 1.64 -0.96
CA PHE A 168 -11.63 2.39 -0.73
C PHE A 168 -11.15 2.13 0.70
N LEU A 169 -9.85 2.27 0.93
CA LEU A 169 -9.23 1.94 2.21
C LEU A 169 -8.27 3.05 2.64
N ASP A 170 -8.23 3.28 3.95
CA ASP A 170 -7.27 4.13 4.62
C ASP A 170 -6.30 3.29 5.44
N VAL A 171 -5.04 3.73 5.52
CA VAL A 171 -4.03 3.15 6.38
C VAL A 171 -4.28 3.56 7.82
N ALA A 172 -4.51 2.57 8.68
CA ALA A 172 -4.76 2.77 10.10
C ALA A 172 -3.56 2.37 10.99
N GLY A 173 -2.66 1.50 10.51
CA GLY A 173 -1.52 1.05 11.33
C GLY A 173 -0.65 -0.03 10.69
N GLY A 174 0.15 -0.69 11.53
CA GLY A 174 1.16 -1.68 11.11
C GLY A 174 2.55 -1.08 10.88
N ILE A 175 3.55 -1.95 10.76
CA ILE A 175 4.96 -1.56 10.58
C ILE A 175 5.18 -0.77 9.29
N ALA A 176 4.41 -1.08 8.25
CA ALA A 176 4.52 -0.46 6.93
C ALA A 176 3.63 0.78 6.74
N ALA A 177 2.85 1.19 7.76
CA ALA A 177 1.85 2.24 7.63
C ALA A 177 2.38 3.53 6.99
N SER A 178 3.53 4.02 7.45
CA SER A 178 4.11 5.29 6.97
C SER A 178 4.53 5.26 5.50
N PHE A 179 4.66 4.08 4.89
CA PHE A 179 5.04 3.93 3.49
C PHE A 179 3.82 3.95 2.56
N PHE A 180 2.62 3.79 3.10
CA PHE A 180 1.39 3.61 2.32
C PHE A 180 0.29 4.61 2.63
N ASN A 181 0.44 5.43 3.67
CA ASN A 181 -0.51 6.52 3.97
C ASN A 181 -0.21 7.70 3.03
N THR A 182 -0.71 7.64 1.80
CA THR A 182 -0.42 8.59 0.72
C THR A 182 -1.55 9.60 0.52
N ASN A 183 -2.80 9.23 0.83
CA ASN A 183 -4.00 9.98 0.51
C ASN A 183 -4.02 10.45 -0.95
N THR A 184 -3.69 9.56 -1.90
CA THR A 184 -3.63 9.92 -3.34
C THR A 184 -4.85 9.49 -4.13
N VAL A 185 -5.64 8.53 -3.62
CA VAL A 185 -6.80 8.00 -4.33
C VAL A 185 -7.98 8.94 -4.12
N ASN A 186 -8.34 9.72 -5.14
CA ASN A 186 -9.47 10.64 -5.08
C ASN A 186 -10.80 9.86 -5.17
N THR A 187 -11.61 9.96 -4.11
CA THR A 187 -12.90 9.25 -4.00
C THR A 187 -14.10 10.11 -4.41
N GLY A 188 -13.89 11.41 -4.68
CA GLY A 188 -14.94 12.40 -4.83
C GLY A 188 -15.55 12.89 -3.50
N ALA A 189 -15.29 12.18 -2.39
CA ALA A 189 -15.68 12.55 -1.03
C ALA A 189 -14.47 12.86 -0.12
N GLY A 190 -13.25 12.71 -0.63
CA GLY A 190 -12.00 12.85 0.08
C GLY A 190 -10.88 12.18 -0.68
N PHE A 191 -9.80 11.89 0.04
CA PHE A 191 -8.71 11.08 -0.47
C PHE A 191 -8.54 9.85 0.42
N ALA A 192 -8.41 8.69 -0.22
CA ALA A 192 -8.07 7.42 0.42
C ALA A 192 -6.64 7.01 0.05
N ASP A 193 -6.13 5.98 0.69
CA ASP A 193 -4.81 5.41 0.41
C ASP A 193 -4.86 4.34 -0.70
N PHE A 194 -5.96 3.58 -0.76
CA PHE A 194 -6.15 2.52 -1.74
C PHE A 194 -7.57 2.48 -2.30
N ASP A 195 -7.70 2.00 -3.54
CA ASP A 195 -8.93 1.41 -4.07
C ASP A 195 -8.80 -0.11 -4.15
N PHE A 196 -9.92 -0.82 -4.01
CA PHE A 196 -9.95 -2.26 -4.20
C PHE A 196 -11.16 -2.74 -4.99
N GLN A 197 -10.97 -3.86 -5.67
CA GLN A 197 -12.04 -4.64 -6.27
C GLN A 197 -11.78 -6.12 -6.05
N ASN A 198 -12.79 -6.84 -5.58
CA ASN A 198 -12.78 -8.29 -5.45
C ASN A 198 -13.97 -8.93 -6.16
N SER A 199 -13.80 -10.20 -6.50
CA SER A 199 -14.84 -11.03 -7.09
C SER A 199 -14.87 -12.39 -6.42
N PHE A 200 -16.07 -12.87 -6.16
CA PHE A 200 -16.33 -14.15 -5.51
C PHE A 200 -17.21 -15.02 -6.38
N THR A 201 -17.02 -16.33 -6.27
CA THR A 201 -17.90 -17.34 -6.84
C THR A 201 -18.58 -18.14 -5.73
N GLY A 202 -19.82 -18.54 -5.99
CA GLY A 202 -20.65 -19.29 -5.05
C GLY A 202 -21.62 -18.42 -4.25
N THR A 203 -22.62 -19.08 -3.64
CA THR A 203 -23.72 -18.44 -2.90
C THR A 203 -23.92 -19.06 -1.51
N SER A 204 -22.97 -19.87 -1.04
CA SER A 204 -22.94 -20.51 0.28
C SER A 204 -22.22 -19.63 1.30
N SER A 205 -22.41 -19.89 2.60
CA SER A 205 -21.71 -19.25 3.75
C SER A 205 -20.17 -19.26 3.70
N PHE A 206 -19.62 -19.85 2.65
CA PHE A 206 -18.23 -19.93 2.30
C PHE A 206 -18.12 -19.67 0.79
N THR A 207 -17.33 -18.69 0.38
CA THR A 207 -17.08 -18.38 -1.04
C THR A 207 -15.60 -18.14 -1.30
N LEU A 208 -15.17 -18.50 -2.51
CA LEU A 208 -13.80 -18.32 -2.98
C LEU A 208 -13.74 -17.20 -4.00
N GLY A 209 -12.70 -16.39 -3.92
CA GLY A 209 -12.54 -15.21 -4.75
C GLY A 209 -11.11 -14.82 -5.03
N SER A 210 -10.99 -13.73 -5.77
CA SER A 210 -9.74 -13.04 -6.09
C SER A 210 -9.96 -11.54 -6.05
N GLY A 211 -8.89 -10.77 -5.98
CA GLY A 211 -8.98 -9.33 -5.85
C GLY A 211 -7.71 -8.60 -6.25
N ASN A 212 -7.89 -7.33 -6.54
CA ASN A 212 -6.82 -6.38 -6.79
C ASN A 212 -7.01 -5.19 -5.85
N VAL A 213 -5.90 -4.66 -5.36
CA VAL A 213 -5.83 -3.42 -4.60
C VAL A 213 -4.78 -2.55 -5.30
N SER A 214 -5.10 -1.28 -5.51
CA SER A 214 -4.18 -0.31 -6.09
C SER A 214 -4.05 0.90 -5.18
N GLY A 215 -2.90 1.57 -5.24
CA GLY A 215 -2.59 2.77 -4.49
C GLY A 215 -1.26 3.33 -4.97
N ASP A 216 -0.63 4.17 -4.14
CA ASP A 216 0.73 4.65 -4.36
C ASP A 216 1.60 4.37 -3.14
N THR A 217 2.91 4.30 -3.34
CA THR A 217 3.88 4.32 -2.24
C THR A 217 4.32 5.75 -1.91
N GLN A 218 4.58 6.02 -0.63
CA GLN A 218 5.36 7.18 -0.24
C GLN A 218 6.84 6.89 -0.45
N VAL A 219 7.50 7.70 -1.27
CA VAL A 219 8.96 7.71 -1.37
C VAL A 219 9.53 8.27 -0.06
N VAL A 220 9.78 7.39 0.91
CA VAL A 220 10.48 7.75 2.14
C VAL A 220 11.97 7.86 1.81
N PRO A 221 12.61 9.04 1.94
CA PRO A 221 14.02 9.18 1.61
C PRO A 221 14.85 8.18 2.43
N GLU A 222 15.61 7.33 1.73
CA GLU A 222 16.45 6.34 2.39
C GLU A 222 17.38 7.03 3.41
N PRO A 223 17.66 6.39 4.56
CA PRO A 223 18.58 6.95 5.56
C PRO A 223 19.95 7.34 4.98
N ALA A 224 20.41 6.64 3.95
CA ALA A 224 21.66 6.93 3.25
C ALA A 224 21.62 8.24 2.45
N SER A 225 20.49 8.59 1.84
CA SER A 225 20.30 9.84 1.10
C SER A 225 20.33 11.06 2.04
N ILE A 226 19.70 10.93 3.22
CA ILE A 226 19.78 11.96 4.27
C ILE A 226 21.20 12.06 4.83
N ALA A 227 21.87 10.92 5.04
CA ALA A 227 23.26 10.90 5.49
C ALA A 227 24.22 11.53 4.46
N LEU A 228 24.07 11.22 3.17
CA LEU A 228 24.87 11.81 2.09
C LEU A 228 24.60 13.30 1.91
N LEU A 229 23.34 13.72 1.98
CA LEU A 229 22.99 15.14 2.00
C LEU A 229 23.63 15.85 3.21
N GLY A 230 23.53 15.24 4.39
CA GLY A 230 24.17 15.72 5.62
C GLY A 230 25.69 15.81 5.51
N ILE A 231 26.34 14.78 4.98
CA ILE A 231 27.79 14.74 4.74
C ILE A 231 28.18 15.78 3.68
N GLY A 232 27.38 15.95 2.62
CA GLY A 232 27.59 16.97 1.59
C GLY A 232 27.53 18.39 2.15
N LEU A 233 26.53 18.69 2.98
CA LEU A 233 26.38 19.96 3.69
C LEU A 233 27.56 20.20 4.67
N LEU A 234 27.99 19.17 5.40
CA LEU A 234 29.18 19.24 6.25
C LEU A 234 30.46 19.49 5.45
N GLY A 235 30.62 18.84 4.29
CA GLY A 235 31.73 19.08 3.37
C GLY A 235 31.79 20.52 2.87
N ILE A 236 30.65 21.12 2.50
CA ILE A 236 30.55 22.51 2.03
C ILE A 236 30.90 23.50 3.14
N THR A 237 30.42 23.28 4.37
CA THR A 237 30.72 24.18 5.51
C THR A 237 32.19 24.13 5.91
N LEU A 238 32.83 22.96 5.86
CA LEU A 238 34.28 22.82 6.08
C LEU A 238 35.10 23.44 4.94
N ALA A 239 34.66 23.29 3.68
CA ALA A 239 35.31 23.92 2.53
C ALA A 239 35.26 25.47 2.61
N ARG A 240 34.14 26.04 3.07
CA ARG A 240 33.98 27.49 3.27
C ARG A 240 34.86 28.06 4.38
N ARG A 241 35.27 27.26 5.36
CA ARG A 241 36.24 27.68 6.40
C ARG A 241 37.67 27.74 5.88
N ARG A 242 38.03 26.92 4.89
CA ARG A 242 39.38 26.92 4.30
C ARG A 242 39.65 28.09 3.36
N SER A 243 38.63 28.75 2.81
CA SER A 243 38.81 29.92 1.93
C SER A 243 39.05 31.25 2.66
N LYS A 244 39.14 31.25 4.00
CA LYS A 244 39.42 32.42 4.83
C LYS A 244 40.84 32.43 5.45
N PHE A 245 41.74 31.55 5.03
CA PHE A 245 43.15 31.55 5.39
C PHE A 245 44.03 31.68 4.15
#